data_AF-A0A251WLX8-F1
#
_entry.id   AF-A0A251WLX8-F1
#
_cell.length_a   1.000
_cell.length_b   1.000
_cell.length_c   1.000
_cell.angle_alpha   90.00
_cell.angle_beta   90.00
_cell.angle_gamma   90.00
#
_symmetry.space_group_name_H-M   'P 1'
#
loop_
_entity.id
_entity.type
_entity.pdbx_description
1 polymer ?
#
loop_
_entity_poly.entity_id
_entity_poly.type
_entity_poly.pdbx_seq_one_letter_code
_entity_poly.pdbx_strand_id
1 'polypeptide(L)'
;MNKPLNLEQSRTIAQQIGRKGKSPFETAYKAALEMGEEVLYVQGFLVFPGTPFQPIEHCWLELADCLVDPNINQLSQKPDDLYYFSAQALTLKQLKAAIEEAQEDYPEDDPLPIYGEMPYEYYGDVMLGGKAYQTAYEAAKAKTQELNRPKKKIED
;
A
#
# COMPACT_ATOMS: atom_id res chain seq x y z
N MET A 1 -5.81 7.44 -12.22
CA MET A 1 -6.99 8.19 -11.73
C MET A 1 -7.05 8.00 -10.22
N ASN A 2 -7.12 9.07 -9.43
CA ASN A 2 -7.20 8.94 -7.97
C ASN A 2 -8.62 8.51 -7.60
N LYS A 3 -8.77 7.27 -7.12
CA LYS A 3 -10.03 6.79 -6.57
C LYS A 3 -10.21 7.37 -5.15
N PRO A 4 -11.43 7.79 -4.76
CA PRO A 4 -11.68 8.26 -3.40
C PRO A 4 -11.58 7.12 -2.39
N LEU A 5 -11.08 7.42 -1.20
CA LEU A 5 -11.08 6.47 -0.08
C LEU A 5 -12.48 6.34 0.52
N ASN A 6 -13.03 5.13 0.52
CA ASN A 6 -14.28 4.81 1.20
C ASN A 6 -14.00 4.47 2.68
N LEU A 7 -14.10 5.47 3.54
CA LEU A 7 -13.79 5.33 4.97
C LEU A 7 -14.72 4.39 5.72
N GLU A 8 -16.00 4.38 5.36
CA GLU A 8 -16.99 3.54 6.03
C GLU A 8 -16.71 2.07 5.75
N GLN A 9 -16.47 1.72 4.48
CA GLN A 9 -16.09 0.37 4.09
C GLN A 9 -14.73 -0.02 4.69
N SER A 10 -13.75 0.88 4.67
CA SER A 10 -12.42 0.67 5.28
C SER A 10 -12.50 0.31 6.77
N ARG A 11 -13.36 1.01 7.52
CA ARG A 11 -13.58 0.72 8.95
C ARG A 11 -14.35 -0.58 9.17
N THR A 12 -15.37 -0.82 8.34
CA THR A 12 -16.21 -2.02 8.41
C THR A 12 -15.36 -3.27 8.19
N ILE A 13 -14.57 -3.30 7.13
CA ILE A 13 -13.71 -4.45 6.83
C ILE A 13 -12.62 -4.63 7.88
N ALA A 14 -12.04 -3.54 8.39
CA ALA A 14 -11.05 -3.58 9.46
C ALA A 14 -11.60 -4.19 10.76
N GLN A 15 -12.89 -4.03 11.03
CA GLN A 15 -13.56 -4.67 12.16
C GLN A 15 -13.86 -6.16 11.88
N GLN A 16 -14.24 -6.50 10.65
CA GLN A 16 -14.57 -7.88 10.24
C GLN A 16 -13.36 -8.82 10.27
N ILE A 17 -12.20 -8.38 9.79
CA ILE A 17 -10.97 -9.20 9.79
C ILE A 17 -10.44 -9.51 11.21
N GLY A 18 -11.00 -8.87 12.24
CA GLY A 18 -10.67 -9.12 13.65
C GLY A 18 -9.24 -8.76 14.00
N ARG A 19 -8.38 -9.78 14.22
CA ARG A 19 -6.96 -9.54 14.55
C ARG A 19 -6.18 -9.08 13.33
N LYS A 20 -5.58 -7.89 13.45
CA LYS A 20 -4.61 -7.34 12.49
C LYS A 20 -3.52 -8.33 12.08
N GLY A 21 -3.02 -8.18 10.85
CA GLY A 21 -1.78 -8.82 10.43
C GLY A 21 -0.56 -8.21 11.12
N LYS A 22 0.61 -8.84 10.94
CA LYS A 22 1.90 -8.29 11.39
C LYS A 22 2.32 -7.07 10.58
N SER A 23 1.81 -6.94 9.35
CA SER A 23 2.10 -5.85 8.40
C SER A 23 0.82 -5.30 7.74
N PRO A 24 0.89 -4.13 7.08
CA PRO A 24 -0.19 -3.61 6.25
C PRO A 24 -0.60 -4.59 5.13
N PHE A 25 0.36 -5.31 4.58
CA PHE A 25 0.20 -6.32 3.53
C PHE A 25 -0.65 -7.51 3.99
N GLU A 26 -0.31 -8.11 5.12
CA GLU A 26 -1.11 -9.21 5.69
C GLU A 26 -2.53 -8.77 6.03
N THR A 27 -2.68 -7.55 6.55
CA THR A 27 -3.99 -6.98 6.91
C THR A 27 -4.84 -6.76 5.66
N ALA A 28 -4.25 -6.25 4.59
CA ALA A 28 -4.91 -6.11 3.30
C ALA A 28 -5.24 -7.45 2.65
N TYR A 29 -4.37 -8.46 2.78
CA TYR A 29 -4.65 -9.80 2.26
C TYR A 29 -5.86 -10.44 2.95
N LYS A 30 -5.93 -10.36 4.29
CA LYS A 30 -7.10 -10.82 5.05
C LYS A 30 -8.38 -10.10 4.60
N ALA A 31 -8.31 -8.79 4.42
CA ALA A 31 -9.44 -8.01 3.93
C ALA A 31 -9.85 -8.43 2.51
N ALA A 32 -8.90 -8.72 1.63
CA ALA A 32 -9.17 -9.21 0.28
C ALA A 32 -9.90 -10.57 0.29
N LEU A 33 -9.52 -11.47 1.21
CA LEU A 33 -10.19 -12.76 1.40
C LEU A 33 -11.66 -12.59 1.84
N GLU A 34 -11.92 -11.63 2.74
CA GLU A 34 -13.27 -11.34 3.23
C GLU A 34 -14.14 -10.64 2.18
N MET A 35 -13.56 -9.76 1.34
CA MET A 35 -14.32 -9.01 0.32
C MET A 35 -14.55 -9.78 -0.98
N GLY A 36 -13.75 -10.80 -1.30
CA GLY A 36 -13.95 -11.69 -2.44
C GLY A 36 -13.29 -11.24 -3.75
N GLU A 37 -13.71 -11.82 -4.88
CA GLU A 37 -12.98 -11.72 -6.16
C GLU A 37 -13.10 -10.38 -6.87
N GLU A 38 -14.05 -9.52 -6.48
CA GLU A 38 -14.29 -8.22 -7.11
C GLU A 38 -13.27 -7.14 -6.70
N VAL A 39 -12.41 -7.43 -5.71
CA VAL A 39 -11.40 -6.50 -5.23
C VAL A 39 -10.04 -6.79 -5.83
N LEU A 40 -9.29 -5.71 -6.09
CA LEU A 40 -7.87 -5.80 -6.37
C LEU A 40 -7.10 -5.54 -5.09
N TYR A 41 -6.16 -6.43 -4.77
CA TYR A 41 -5.15 -6.22 -3.75
C TYR A 41 -4.04 -5.36 -4.33
N VAL A 42 -3.80 -4.18 -3.76
CA VAL A 42 -2.87 -3.19 -4.30
C VAL A 42 -1.76 -2.88 -3.31
N GLN A 43 -0.53 -3.04 -3.77
CA GLN A 43 0.68 -2.72 -3.03
C GLN A 43 1.33 -1.48 -3.63
N GLY A 44 1.96 -0.68 -2.78
CA GLY A 44 2.70 0.49 -3.21
C GLY A 44 3.09 1.36 -2.04
N PHE A 45 2.94 2.67 -2.20
CA PHE A 45 3.39 3.64 -1.20
C PHE A 45 2.26 4.54 -0.72
N LEU A 46 2.26 4.80 0.57
CA LEU A 46 1.43 5.80 1.23
C LEU A 46 2.29 7.00 1.62
N VAL A 47 1.77 8.19 1.33
CA VAL A 47 2.39 9.47 1.70
C VAL A 47 1.37 10.33 2.41
N PHE A 48 1.82 11.03 3.45
CA PHE A 48 1.03 12.05 4.13
C PHE A 48 1.97 13.13 4.71
N PRO A 49 1.46 14.33 5.06
CA PRO A 49 2.28 15.41 5.63
C PRO A 49 2.89 15.03 6.98
N GLY A 50 4.12 15.47 7.21
CA GLY A 50 4.84 15.24 8.48
C GLY A 50 5.64 13.93 8.53
N THR A 51 5.97 13.49 9.74
CA THR A 51 6.75 12.28 10.03
C THR A 51 6.07 11.04 9.41
N PRO A 52 6.79 10.17 8.68
CA PRO A 52 8.25 10.02 8.66
C PRO A 52 9.01 10.82 7.60
N PHE A 53 8.38 11.78 6.91
CA PHE A 53 9.01 12.56 5.83
C PHE A 53 9.58 11.71 4.69
N GLN A 54 9.05 10.50 4.51
CA GLN A 54 9.40 9.55 3.45
C GLN A 54 8.18 8.73 3.05
N PRO A 55 8.14 8.20 1.81
CA PRO A 55 7.13 7.21 1.41
C PRO A 55 7.16 6.00 2.36
N ILE A 56 5.96 5.52 2.72
CA ILE A 56 5.80 4.31 3.53
C ILE A 56 5.26 3.20 2.62
N GLU A 57 5.90 2.04 2.64
CA GLU A 57 5.33 0.86 1.98
C GLU A 57 4.00 0.48 2.62
N HIS A 58 2.98 0.34 1.79
CA HIS A 58 1.61 0.17 2.23
C HIS A 58 0.79 -0.68 1.28
N CYS A 59 -0.36 -1.14 1.77
CA CYS A 59 -1.26 -1.96 0.99
C CYS A 59 -2.72 -1.63 1.30
N TRP A 60 -3.54 -1.62 0.25
CA TRP A 60 -4.97 -1.34 0.29
C TRP A 60 -5.70 -2.19 -0.74
N LEU A 61 -7.02 -2.08 -0.76
CA LEU A 61 -7.89 -2.73 -1.73
C LEU A 61 -8.47 -1.69 -2.67
N GLU A 62 -8.60 -2.05 -3.93
CA GLU A 62 -9.29 -1.25 -4.93
C GLU A 62 -10.54 -1.95 -5.45
N LEU A 63 -11.65 -1.25 -5.33
CA LEU A 63 -12.90 -1.54 -6.02
C LEU A 63 -12.94 -0.76 -7.34
N ALA A 64 -14.03 -0.94 -8.10
CA ALA A 64 -14.23 -0.23 -9.37
C ALA A 64 -14.18 1.30 -9.21
N ASP A 65 -14.77 1.82 -8.13
CA ASP A 65 -15.03 3.25 -7.93
C ASP A 65 -14.32 3.86 -6.70
N CYS A 66 -13.78 3.04 -5.79
CA CYS A 66 -13.18 3.53 -4.56
C CYS A 66 -11.99 2.70 -4.07
N LEU A 67 -11.24 3.28 -3.13
CA LEU A 67 -10.21 2.61 -2.33
C LEU A 67 -10.79 2.17 -0.99
N VAL A 68 -10.32 1.04 -0.49
CA VAL A 68 -10.63 0.52 0.85
C VAL A 68 -9.31 0.22 1.54
N ASP A 69 -9.01 0.93 2.63
CA ASP A 69 -7.79 0.75 3.40
C ASP A 69 -8.10 0.08 4.76
N PRO A 70 -7.89 -1.24 4.90
CA PRO A 70 -8.17 -1.95 6.14
C PRO A 70 -7.23 -1.54 7.29
N ASN A 71 -6.16 -0.79 7.00
CA ASN A 71 -5.24 -0.24 7.99
C ASN A 71 -5.64 1.16 8.46
N ILE A 72 -6.77 1.72 7.99
CA ILE A 72 -7.16 3.12 8.23
C ILE A 72 -7.19 3.52 9.70
N ASN A 73 -7.54 2.61 10.61
CA ASN A 73 -7.61 2.88 12.05
C ASN A 73 -6.23 3.07 12.70
N GLN A 74 -5.15 2.68 12.01
CA GLN A 74 -3.77 2.82 12.47
C GLN A 74 -3.13 4.12 11.93
N LEU A 75 -3.73 4.72 10.92
CA LEU A 75 -3.26 5.99 10.35
C LEU A 75 -3.77 7.12 11.24
N SER A 76 -2.84 7.88 11.83
CA SER A 76 -3.18 9.04 12.66
C SER A 76 -3.63 10.28 11.86
N GLN A 77 -3.62 10.18 10.54
CA GLN A 77 -3.75 11.29 9.61
C GLN A 77 -5.18 11.38 9.10
N LYS A 78 -5.58 12.58 8.70
CA LYS A 78 -6.90 12.75 8.10
C LYS A 78 -6.94 12.03 6.76
N PRO A 79 -8.07 11.40 6.42
CA PRO A 79 -8.28 10.74 5.13
C PRO A 79 -7.91 11.59 3.91
N ASP A 80 -8.23 12.89 3.95
CA ASP A 80 -7.94 13.83 2.87
C ASP A 80 -6.43 14.14 2.71
N ASP A 81 -5.63 13.80 3.72
CA ASP A 81 -4.18 13.98 3.73
C ASP A 81 -3.43 12.70 3.32
N LEU A 82 -4.14 11.62 2.97
CA LEU A 82 -3.56 10.36 2.55
C LEU A 82 -3.43 10.30 1.02
N TYR A 83 -2.20 10.07 0.55
CA TYR A 83 -1.88 9.96 -0.87
C TYR A 83 -1.34 8.56 -1.18
N TYR A 84 -2.08 7.82 -2.00
CA TYR A 84 -1.79 6.44 -2.37
C TYR A 84 -1.11 6.38 -3.75
N PHE A 85 -0.01 5.65 -3.84
CA PHE A 85 0.78 5.46 -5.06
C PHE A 85 0.91 3.97 -5.36
N SER A 86 0.05 3.46 -6.26
CA SER A 86 0.02 2.05 -6.64
C SER A 86 1.29 1.63 -7.38
N ALA A 87 1.92 0.56 -6.91
CA ALA A 87 3.02 -0.11 -7.60
C ALA A 87 2.54 -1.37 -8.33
N GLN A 88 1.72 -2.18 -7.67
CA GLN A 88 1.23 -3.45 -8.21
C GLN A 88 -0.20 -3.70 -7.76
N ALA A 89 -1.03 -4.22 -8.66
CA ALA A 89 -2.39 -4.66 -8.36
C ALA A 89 -2.54 -6.13 -8.76
N LEU A 90 -3.11 -6.94 -7.87
CA LEU A 90 -3.31 -8.37 -8.04
C LEU A 90 -4.77 -8.71 -7.76
N THR A 91 -5.36 -9.54 -8.61
CA THR A 91 -6.62 -10.23 -8.28
C THR A 91 -6.38 -11.21 -7.13
N LEU A 92 -7.43 -11.58 -6.40
CA LEU A 92 -7.31 -12.56 -5.32
C LEU A 92 -6.70 -13.89 -5.79
N LYS A 93 -7.00 -14.31 -7.02
CA LYS A 93 -6.42 -15.51 -7.63
C LYS A 93 -4.91 -15.38 -7.85
N GLN A 94 -4.47 -14.25 -8.40
CA GLN A 94 -3.04 -13.99 -8.62
C GLN A 94 -2.29 -13.85 -7.29
N LEU A 95 -2.90 -13.20 -6.30
CA LEU A 95 -2.34 -13.05 -4.97
C LEU A 95 -2.11 -14.39 -4.28
N LYS A 96 -3.10 -15.29 -4.31
CA LYS A 96 -2.96 -16.63 -3.72
C LYS A 96 -1.86 -17.44 -4.39
N ALA A 97 -1.81 -17.42 -5.73
CA ALA A 97 -0.78 -18.13 -6.48
C ALA A 97 0.63 -17.61 -6.15
N ALA A 98 0.80 -16.29 -6.06
CA ALA A 98 2.09 -15.70 -5.71
C ALA A 98 2.52 -16.00 -4.27
N ILE A 99 1.57 -16.06 -3.32
CA ILE A 99 1.87 -16.47 -1.93
C ILE A 99 2.27 -17.96 -1.88
N GLU A 100 1.57 -18.83 -2.62
CA GLU A 100 1.88 -20.26 -2.68
C GLU A 100 3.28 -20.49 -3.27
N GLU A 101 3.61 -19.85 -4.39
CA GLU A 101 4.94 -19.89 -5.01
C GLU A 101 6.04 -19.42 -4.04
N ALA A 102 5.83 -18.28 -3.37
CA ALA A 102 6.80 -17.77 -2.39
C ALA A 102 7.01 -18.73 -1.20
N GLN A 103 5.96 -19.39 -0.73
CA GLN A 103 6.02 -20.36 0.36
C GLN A 103 6.66 -21.68 -0.06
N GLU A 104 6.52 -22.10 -1.32
CA GLU A 104 7.20 -23.28 -1.85
C GLU A 104 8.71 -23.06 -1.95
N ASP A 105 9.12 -21.89 -2.44
CA ASP A 105 10.54 -21.54 -2.60
C ASP A 105 11.22 -21.25 -1.24
N TYR A 106 10.52 -20.55 -0.33
CA TYR A 106 11.05 -20.09 0.95
C TYR A 106 10.02 -20.24 2.08
N PRO A 107 9.78 -21.46 2.60
CA PRO A 107 8.71 -21.72 3.58
C PRO A 107 8.88 -21.03 4.93
N GLU A 108 10.10 -20.60 5.25
CA GLU A 108 10.45 -19.93 6.51
C GLU A 108 10.36 -18.39 6.40
N ASP A 109 10.23 -17.83 5.20
CA ASP A 109 10.16 -16.39 4.95
C ASP A 109 8.69 -15.89 4.88
N ASP A 110 8.47 -14.61 5.21
CA ASP A 110 7.15 -14.00 5.06
C ASP A 110 6.85 -13.81 3.55
N PRO A 111 5.72 -14.35 3.02
CA PRO A 111 5.43 -14.36 1.58
C PRO A 111 4.91 -13.02 1.04
N LEU A 112 4.84 -11.99 1.89
CA LEU A 112 4.38 -10.65 1.56
C LEU A 112 5.41 -9.63 2.07
N PRO A 113 5.65 -8.52 1.33
CA PRO A 113 5.00 -8.12 0.07
C PRO A 113 5.47 -8.89 -1.16
N ILE A 114 4.68 -8.82 -2.25
CA ILE A 114 5.05 -9.39 -3.56
C ILE A 114 5.75 -8.31 -4.37
N TYR A 115 7.03 -8.53 -4.65
CA TYR A 115 7.90 -7.58 -5.38
C TYR A 115 7.91 -7.77 -6.91
N GLY A 116 7.15 -8.75 -7.41
CA GLY A 116 7.02 -9.04 -8.85
C GLY A 116 8.19 -9.81 -9.44
N GLU A 117 8.27 -9.87 -10.77
CA GLU A 117 9.32 -10.61 -11.48
C GLU A 117 10.68 -9.89 -11.39
N MET A 118 11.74 -10.69 -11.30
CA MET A 118 13.13 -10.22 -11.48
C MET A 118 13.31 -9.51 -12.83
N PRO A 119 14.24 -8.55 -12.95
CA PRO A 119 15.28 -8.19 -11.98
C PRO A 119 14.79 -7.19 -10.92
N TYR A 120 15.15 -7.46 -9.65
CA TYR A 120 14.92 -6.54 -8.56
C TYR A 120 15.89 -5.36 -8.65
N GLU A 121 15.37 -4.14 -8.61
CA GLU A 121 16.20 -2.94 -8.49
C GLU A 121 16.36 -2.55 -7.01
N TYR A 122 17.58 -2.21 -6.61
CA TYR A 122 17.91 -1.77 -5.26
C TYR A 122 18.10 -0.24 -5.23
N TYR A 123 17.57 0.44 -4.21
CA TYR A 123 17.84 1.86 -3.99
C TYR A 123 18.29 2.10 -2.55
N GLY A 124 19.59 2.31 -2.35
CA GLY A 124 20.21 2.27 -1.02
C GLY A 124 20.22 0.83 -0.49
N ASP A 125 19.78 0.63 0.76
CA ASP A 125 19.66 -0.69 1.38
C ASP A 125 18.26 -1.34 1.16
N VAL A 126 17.37 -0.71 0.38
CA VAL A 126 15.98 -1.15 0.18
C VAL A 126 15.83 -1.83 -1.19
N MET A 127 15.35 -3.07 -1.20
CA MET A 127 14.96 -3.80 -2.41
C MET A 127 13.62 -3.24 -2.91
N LEU A 128 13.62 -2.54 -4.05
CA LEU A 128 12.45 -1.87 -4.62
C LEU A 128 11.86 -2.65 -5.80
N GLY A 129 11.59 -3.96 -5.62
CA GLY A 129 10.90 -4.79 -6.61
C GLY A 129 11.23 -4.52 -8.09
N GLY A 130 10.24 -4.68 -8.97
CA GLY A 130 10.37 -4.31 -10.39
C GLY A 130 10.14 -2.81 -10.67
N LYS A 131 10.31 -2.40 -11.94
CA LYS A 131 10.17 -1.01 -12.42
C LYS A 131 8.91 -0.26 -11.97
N ALA A 132 7.79 -0.97 -11.77
CA ALA A 132 6.55 -0.37 -11.31
C ALA A 132 6.65 0.14 -9.85
N TYR A 133 7.36 -0.58 -8.98
CA TYR A 133 7.67 -0.15 -7.62
C TYR A 133 8.57 1.09 -7.62
N GLN A 134 9.61 1.11 -8.44
CA GLN A 134 10.47 2.28 -8.60
C GLN A 134 9.67 3.51 -9.02
N THR A 135 8.83 3.38 -10.06
CA THR A 135 8.01 4.49 -10.57
C THR A 135 7.07 5.03 -9.49
N ALA A 136 6.43 4.13 -8.73
CA ALA A 136 5.57 4.51 -7.62
C ALA A 136 6.34 5.19 -6.48
N TYR A 137 7.53 4.68 -6.15
CA TYR A 137 8.39 5.25 -5.11
C TYR A 137 8.86 6.66 -5.47
N GLU A 138 9.31 6.88 -6.71
CA GLU A 138 9.74 8.21 -7.17
C GLU A 138 8.59 9.23 -7.14
N ALA A 139 7.40 8.83 -7.60
CA ALA A 139 6.20 9.66 -7.53
C ALA A 139 5.82 9.99 -6.07
N ALA A 140 5.86 8.99 -5.19
CA ALA A 140 5.61 9.15 -3.77
C ALA A 140 6.65 10.09 -3.12
N LYS A 141 7.93 9.92 -3.44
CA LYS A 141 9.03 10.76 -2.94
C LYS A 141 8.88 12.21 -3.38
N ALA A 142 8.50 12.44 -4.64
CA ALA A 142 8.20 13.77 -5.15
C ALA A 142 7.04 14.41 -4.37
N LYS A 143 5.97 13.64 -4.09
CA LYS A 143 4.85 14.13 -3.29
C LYS A 143 5.25 14.43 -1.84
N THR A 144 6.06 13.58 -1.22
CA THR A 144 6.60 13.82 0.12
C THR A 144 7.38 15.13 0.19
N GLN A 145 8.19 15.44 -0.82
CA GLN A 145 8.91 16.71 -0.89
C GLN A 145 7.96 17.90 -1.06
N GLU A 146 6.91 17.76 -1.87
CA GLU A 146 5.89 18.80 -2.05
C GLU A 146 5.19 19.13 -0.72
N LEU A 147 4.72 18.11 0.00
CA LEU A 147 3.95 18.28 1.25
C LEU A 147 4.79 18.85 2.40
N ASN A 148 6.09 18.58 2.40
CA ASN A 148 6.99 18.97 3.49
C ASN A 148 7.90 20.14 3.12
N ARG A 149 7.69 20.81 1.98
CA ARG A 149 8.40 22.04 1.65
C ARG A 149 8.08 23.12 2.68
N PRO A 150 9.10 23.77 3.29
CA PRO A 150 8.84 24.91 4.16
C PRO A 150 8.14 25.99 3.35
N LYS A 151 6.95 26.42 3.80
CA LYS A 151 6.27 27.57 3.20
C LYS A 151 7.20 28.78 3.34
N LYS A 152 7.69 29.32 2.21
CA LYS A 152 8.38 30.62 2.21
C LYS A 152 7.44 31.61 2.90
N LYS A 153 7.84 32.15 4.05
CA LYS A 153 7.20 33.33 4.62
C LYS A 153 7.33 34.42 3.56
N ILE A 154 6.20 34.85 3.01
CA ILE A 154 6.11 36.13 2.34
C ILE A 154 6.09 37.12 3.51
N GLU A 155 7.23 37.76 3.77
CA GLU A 155 7.29 38.95 4.61
C GLU A 155 6.68 40.08 3.78
N ASP A 156 5.52 40.59 4.24
CA ASP A 156 4.94 41.87 3.81
C ASP A 156 5.79 43.04 4.34
#